data_AF-A0A382YLU4-F1
#
_entry.id   AF-A0A382YLU4-F1
#
_cell.length_a   1.000
_cell.length_b   1.000
_cell.length_c   1.000
_cell.angle_alpha   90.00
_cell.angle_beta   90.00
_cell.angle_gamma   90.00
#
_symmetry.space_group_name_H-M   'P 1'
#
loop_
_entity.id
_entity.type
_entity.pdbx_description
1 polymer ?
#
loop_
_entity_poly.entity_id
_entity_poly.type
_entity_poly.pdbx_seq_one_letter_code
_entity_poly.pdbx_strand_id
1 'polypeptide(L)'
;ALLTEWVKLGAPFNPAKEIHGNGLAVDKLPTNEINERTTSAWAFKAAEPVVAPKVDDAAWQASGIDAFVYSRLREAGLKPNSPASRGVLIRRAYYDLIGLSPTDVEVRAFIDDKSPEAFEKVIDRLLASDRYGEKWGRHWLDLVRFAETNGYERDSRKDLIWKYRDYVIRAFNQDKPYNRFIMEQLAGDELPDRDADSITATGFYRLGIWDDEPADRELARYNYLDDILRTTGETFLGMTIGCARCHDHKIDPISQKDYYSML
;
A
#
# COMPACT_ATOMS: atom_id res chain seq x y z
N ALA A 1 22.35 -22.95 -37.19
CA ALA A 1 23.44 -22.13 -37.76
C ALA A 1 23.70 -20.91 -36.86
N LEU A 2 22.77 -19.95 -36.76
CA LEU A 2 22.95 -18.69 -36.02
C LEU A 2 23.29 -18.86 -34.52
N LEU A 3 22.58 -19.75 -33.81
CA LEU A 3 22.78 -20.01 -32.38
C LEU A 3 24.12 -20.69 -32.07
N THR A 4 24.55 -21.63 -32.91
CA THR A 4 25.83 -22.32 -32.76
C THR A 4 27.02 -21.37 -32.97
N GLU A 5 26.86 -20.42 -33.89
CA GLU A 5 27.85 -19.37 -34.15
C GLU A 5 27.94 -18.38 -32.96
N TRP A 6 26.79 -17.96 -32.42
CA TRP A 6 26.72 -17.10 -31.23
C TRP A 6 27.41 -17.73 -29.99
N VAL A 7 27.21 -19.04 -29.76
CA VAL A 7 27.88 -19.78 -28.67
C VAL A 7 29.39 -19.89 -28.90
N LYS A 8 29.83 -20.16 -30.14
CA LYS A 8 31.26 -20.26 -30.48
C LYS A 8 32.00 -18.93 -30.34
N LEU A 9 31.30 -17.80 -30.50
CA LEU A 9 31.86 -16.47 -30.32
C LEU A 9 32.15 -16.10 -28.85
N GLY A 10 31.68 -16.89 -27.87
CA GLY A 10 32.06 -16.73 -26.47
C GLY A 10 31.55 -15.43 -25.82
N ALA A 11 30.35 -14.99 -26.18
CA ALA A 11 29.76 -13.69 -25.78
C ALA A 11 30.64 -12.48 -26.19
N PRO A 12 30.84 -12.24 -27.49
CA PRO A 12 31.67 -11.14 -27.98
C PRO A 12 30.98 -9.82 -27.65
N PHE A 13 31.53 -9.09 -26.68
CA PHE A 13 31.10 -7.74 -26.35
C PHE A 13 31.76 -6.75 -27.31
N ASN A 14 30.98 -5.85 -27.92
CA ASN A 14 31.53 -4.74 -28.70
C ASN A 14 31.63 -3.50 -27.79
N PRO A 15 32.85 -3.09 -27.37
CA PRO A 15 33.01 -1.93 -26.48
C PRO A 15 32.46 -0.63 -27.07
N ALA A 16 32.39 -0.51 -28.40
CA ALA A 16 31.79 0.66 -29.05
C ALA A 16 30.26 0.73 -28.92
N LYS A 17 29.61 -0.35 -28.47
CA LYS A 17 28.18 -0.39 -28.12
C LYS A 17 27.96 -0.38 -26.61
N GLU A 18 29.02 -0.20 -25.82
CA GLU A 18 28.90 -0.01 -24.39
C GLU A 18 28.16 1.30 -24.13
N ILE A 19 26.99 1.20 -23.51
CA ILE A 19 26.27 2.36 -23.01
C ILE A 19 27.02 2.79 -21.75
N HIS A 20 27.96 3.71 -21.89
CA HIS A 20 28.51 4.41 -20.75
C HIS A 20 27.40 5.29 -20.18
N GLY A 21 26.79 4.85 -19.08
CA GLY A 21 25.90 5.72 -18.32
C GLY A 21 26.64 7.02 -18.01
N ASN A 22 25.95 8.16 -18.12
CA ASN A 22 26.48 9.40 -17.54
C ASN A 22 26.71 9.10 -16.06
N GLY A 23 27.97 8.93 -15.66
CA GLY A 23 28.31 8.64 -14.28
C GLY A 23 27.67 9.72 -13.43
N LEU A 24 26.63 9.36 -12.68
CA LEU A 24 26.14 10.24 -11.64
C LEU A 24 27.35 10.45 -10.74
N ALA A 25 27.74 11.71 -10.56
CA ALA A 25 28.85 12.06 -9.69
C ALA A 25 28.63 11.37 -8.33
N VAL A 26 29.70 10.85 -7.72
CA VAL A 26 29.62 9.91 -6.57
C VAL A 26 28.92 10.55 -5.36
N ASP A 27 29.00 11.88 -5.24
CA ASP A 27 28.23 12.72 -4.31
C ASP A 27 26.71 12.69 -4.53
N LYS A 28 26.26 12.26 -5.70
CA LYS A 28 24.84 12.05 -6.06
C LYS A 28 24.40 10.61 -5.94
N LEU A 29 25.28 9.67 -5.59
CA LEU A 29 24.88 8.32 -5.27
C LEU A 29 24.32 8.27 -3.83
N PRO A 30 23.36 7.38 -3.54
CA PRO A 30 22.84 7.23 -2.19
C PRO A 30 23.97 6.77 -1.25
N THR A 31 24.20 7.52 -0.19
CA THR A 31 25.11 7.18 0.89
C THR A 31 24.34 6.44 1.98
N ASN A 32 25.00 5.52 2.69
CA ASN A 32 24.44 4.93 3.92
C ASN A 32 24.71 5.84 5.12
N GLU A 33 24.66 7.15 4.92
CA GLU A 33 24.90 8.17 5.93
C GLU A 33 23.76 9.16 5.85
N ILE A 34 23.18 9.49 7.01
CA ILE A 34 22.18 10.55 7.12
C ILE A 34 22.85 11.89 6.83
N ASN A 35 22.36 12.58 5.80
CA ASN A 35 22.86 13.87 5.37
C ASN A 35 21.72 14.80 4.92
N GLU A 36 22.09 16.03 4.52
CA GLU A 36 21.14 17.05 4.07
C GLU A 36 20.16 16.52 3.01
N ARG A 37 20.64 15.72 2.06
CA ARG A 37 19.80 15.15 1.00
C ARG A 37 18.74 14.20 1.57
N THR A 38 19.12 13.26 2.43
CA THR A 38 18.16 12.31 3.04
C THR A 38 17.08 13.00 3.86
N THR A 39 17.40 14.16 4.47
CA THR A 39 16.44 14.98 5.22
C THR A 39 15.63 15.96 4.36
N SER A 40 16.00 16.17 3.10
CA SER A 40 15.42 17.21 2.25
C SER A 40 14.13 16.80 1.54
N ALA A 41 13.77 15.51 1.57
CA ALA A 41 12.60 14.97 0.87
C ALA A 41 11.30 15.58 1.43
N TRP A 42 10.31 15.77 0.54
CA TRP A 42 9.04 16.40 0.88
C TRP A 42 8.29 15.68 2.00
N ALA A 43 8.45 14.35 2.10
CA ALA A 43 7.80 13.52 3.11
C ALA A 43 8.27 13.82 4.55
N PHE A 44 9.44 14.44 4.72
CA PHE A 44 10.00 14.84 6.02
C PHE A 44 9.81 16.33 6.32
N LYS A 45 9.05 17.04 5.48
CA LYS A 45 8.74 18.47 5.67
C LYS A 45 7.28 18.61 6.05
N ALA A 46 6.99 19.63 6.86
CA ALA A 46 5.60 19.98 7.15
C ALA A 46 4.87 20.30 5.85
N ALA A 47 3.68 19.73 5.66
CA ALA A 47 2.85 20.04 4.52
C ALA A 47 2.34 21.48 4.62
N GLU A 48 2.50 22.24 3.55
CA GLU A 48 1.94 23.59 3.43
C GLU A 48 0.64 23.53 2.60
N PRO A 49 -0.38 24.34 2.95
CA PRO A 49 -1.59 24.43 2.16
C PRO A 49 -1.27 24.85 0.72
N VAL A 50 -1.66 24.03 -0.26
CA VAL A 50 -1.47 24.35 -1.68
C VAL A 50 -2.77 24.90 -2.25
N VAL A 51 -2.70 26.09 -2.85
CA VAL A 51 -3.82 26.68 -3.57
C VAL A 51 -3.95 25.99 -4.93
N ALA A 52 -5.13 25.46 -5.23
CA ALA A 52 -5.41 24.86 -6.54
C ALA A 52 -5.18 25.86 -7.68
N PRO A 53 -4.59 25.43 -8.82
CA PRO A 53 -4.38 26.32 -9.95
C PRO A 53 -5.73 26.83 -10.49
N LYS A 54 -5.70 28.05 -11.03
CA LYS A 54 -6.84 28.59 -11.78
C LYS A 54 -6.80 28.02 -13.19
N VAL A 55 -7.86 27.32 -13.58
CA VAL A 55 -8.00 26.68 -14.88
C VAL A 55 -9.13 27.31 -15.69
N ASP A 56 -9.06 27.20 -17.02
CA ASP A 56 -10.03 27.79 -17.97
C ASP A 56 -11.30 26.94 -18.16
N ASP A 57 -11.55 25.96 -17.29
CA ASP A 57 -12.71 25.07 -17.34
C ASP A 57 -13.38 24.98 -15.97
N ALA A 58 -14.65 25.40 -15.90
CA ALA A 58 -15.42 25.47 -14.66
C ALA A 58 -15.68 24.09 -14.02
N ALA A 59 -15.81 23.03 -14.83
CA ALA A 59 -16.05 21.68 -14.31
C ALA A 59 -14.78 21.14 -13.65
N TRP A 60 -13.61 21.36 -14.27
CA TRP A 60 -12.32 20.97 -13.69
C TRP A 60 -11.88 21.86 -12.52
N GLN A 61 -12.36 23.11 -12.48
CA GLN A 61 -12.10 24.02 -11.36
C GLN A 61 -12.88 23.64 -10.09
N ALA A 62 -14.05 23.02 -10.23
CA ALA A 62 -14.97 22.71 -9.12
C ALA A 62 -14.42 21.64 -8.15
N SER A 63 -13.51 20.78 -8.63
CA SER A 63 -12.89 19.72 -7.84
C SER A 63 -11.41 20.06 -7.58
N GLY A 64 -11.02 20.06 -6.32
CA GLY A 64 -9.71 20.57 -5.88
C GLY A 64 -8.52 19.83 -6.52
N ILE A 65 -8.61 18.51 -6.67
CA ILE A 65 -7.55 17.69 -7.28
C ILE A 65 -7.58 17.80 -8.81
N ASP A 66 -8.78 17.88 -9.40
CA ASP A 66 -8.96 17.88 -10.85
C ASP A 66 -8.33 19.12 -11.50
N ALA A 67 -8.35 20.27 -10.82
CA ALA A 67 -7.67 21.48 -11.28
C ALA A 67 -6.16 21.26 -11.49
N PHE A 68 -5.48 20.52 -10.58
CA PHE A 68 -4.07 20.19 -10.73
C PHE A 68 -3.82 19.27 -11.93
N VAL A 69 -4.65 18.25 -12.11
CA VAL A 69 -4.55 17.31 -13.24
C VAL A 69 -4.75 18.06 -14.56
N TYR A 70 -5.78 18.91 -14.63
CA TYR A 70 -6.08 19.70 -15.82
C TYR A 70 -4.96 20.67 -16.17
N SER A 71 -4.40 21.39 -15.18
CA SER A 71 -3.26 22.30 -15.40
C SER A 71 -2.09 21.57 -16.05
N ARG A 72 -1.73 20.38 -15.53
CA ARG A 72 -0.64 19.56 -16.08
C ARG A 72 -0.93 19.04 -17.48
N LEU A 73 -2.17 18.60 -17.75
CA LEU A 73 -2.56 18.19 -19.11
C LEU A 73 -2.41 19.33 -20.10
N ARG A 74 -2.85 20.54 -19.73
CA ARG A 74 -2.74 21.74 -20.58
C ARG A 74 -1.29 22.14 -20.85
N GLU A 75 -0.44 22.13 -19.83
CA GLU A 75 1.00 22.36 -19.98
C GLU A 75 1.64 21.36 -20.95
N ALA A 76 1.20 20.10 -20.91
CA ALA A 76 1.65 19.04 -21.81
C ALA A 76 1.00 19.08 -23.22
N GLY A 77 0.14 20.07 -23.50
CA GLY A 77 -0.61 20.15 -24.77
C GLY A 77 -1.65 19.03 -24.96
N LEU A 78 -2.03 18.35 -23.88
CA LEU A 78 -3.02 17.28 -23.85
C LEU A 78 -4.41 17.82 -23.50
N LYS A 79 -5.43 17.08 -23.91
CA LYS A 79 -6.82 17.33 -23.57
C LYS A 79 -7.37 16.17 -22.72
N PRO A 80 -8.22 16.44 -21.73
CA PRO A 80 -8.88 15.38 -21.01
C PRO A 80 -9.76 14.52 -21.91
N ASN A 81 -9.90 13.23 -21.58
CA ASN A 81 -10.84 12.34 -22.24
C ASN A 81 -12.28 12.71 -21.86
N SER A 82 -13.24 12.35 -22.72
CA SER A 82 -14.65 12.44 -22.37
C SER A 82 -15.00 11.49 -21.21
N PRO A 83 -16.07 11.79 -20.44
CA PRO A 83 -16.58 10.88 -19.44
C PRO A 83 -16.84 9.49 -20.02
N ALA A 84 -16.55 8.46 -19.24
CA ALA A 84 -16.83 7.09 -19.63
C ALA A 84 -18.35 6.89 -19.80
N SER A 85 -18.73 5.97 -20.71
CA SER A 85 -20.15 5.62 -20.87
C SER A 85 -20.71 5.01 -19.59
N ARG A 86 -22.03 5.13 -19.38
CA ARG A 86 -22.69 4.61 -18.17
C ARG A 86 -22.39 3.13 -17.93
N GLY A 87 -22.41 2.31 -18.98
CA GLY A 87 -22.07 0.88 -18.87
C GLY A 87 -20.63 0.64 -18.40
N VAL A 88 -19.67 1.47 -18.83
CA VAL A 88 -18.28 1.39 -18.36
C VAL A 88 -18.16 1.87 -16.92
N LEU A 89 -18.84 2.96 -16.55
CA LEU A 89 -18.81 3.52 -15.19
C LEU A 89 -19.31 2.53 -14.15
N ILE A 90 -20.49 1.93 -14.36
CA ILE A 90 -21.02 0.95 -13.39
C ILE A 90 -20.13 -0.30 -13.30
N ARG A 91 -19.60 -0.77 -14.44
CA ARG A 91 -18.68 -1.92 -14.44
C ARG A 91 -17.42 -1.61 -13.61
N ARG A 92 -16.82 -0.44 -13.79
CA ARG A 92 -15.65 0.00 -13.01
C ARG A 92 -15.99 0.10 -11.53
N ALA A 93 -17.05 0.82 -11.17
CA ALA A 93 -17.47 0.97 -9.77
C ALA A 93 -17.65 -0.38 -9.06
N TYR A 94 -18.29 -1.35 -9.70
CA TYR A 94 -18.51 -2.69 -9.14
C TYR A 94 -17.19 -3.47 -8.93
N TYR A 95 -16.33 -3.52 -9.95
CA TYR A 95 -15.03 -4.16 -9.78
C TYR A 95 -14.14 -3.42 -8.78
N ASP A 96 -14.19 -2.10 -8.76
CA ASP A 96 -13.34 -1.24 -7.93
C ASP A 96 -13.80 -1.17 -6.46
N LEU A 97 -15.08 -1.33 -6.17
CA LEU A 97 -15.57 -1.28 -4.79
C LEU A 97 -15.77 -2.67 -4.18
N ILE A 98 -16.32 -3.62 -4.93
CA ILE A 98 -16.68 -4.95 -4.39
C ILE A 98 -16.04 -6.13 -5.13
N GLY A 99 -15.31 -5.89 -6.22
CA GLY A 99 -14.51 -6.92 -6.89
C GLY A 99 -15.30 -7.88 -7.79
N LEU A 100 -16.59 -7.62 -8.00
CA LEU A 100 -17.50 -8.44 -8.79
C LEU A 100 -18.07 -7.63 -9.95
N SER A 101 -18.65 -8.30 -10.95
CA SER A 101 -19.39 -7.62 -12.02
C SER A 101 -20.80 -7.23 -11.55
N PRO A 102 -21.38 -6.14 -12.08
CA PRO A 102 -22.80 -5.86 -11.88
C PRO A 102 -23.67 -6.88 -12.62
N THR A 103 -24.89 -7.12 -12.12
CA THR A 103 -25.90 -7.90 -12.83
C THR A 103 -26.56 -7.07 -13.94
N ASP A 104 -27.16 -7.73 -14.94
CA ASP A 104 -27.88 -7.04 -16.01
C ASP A 104 -29.00 -6.12 -15.50
N VAL A 105 -29.67 -6.52 -14.41
CA VAL A 105 -30.74 -5.73 -13.77
C VAL A 105 -30.16 -4.44 -13.19
N GLU A 106 -29.01 -4.52 -12.52
CA GLU A 106 -28.34 -3.35 -11.92
C GLU A 106 -27.77 -2.41 -12.98
N VAL A 107 -27.24 -2.97 -14.07
CA VAL A 107 -26.80 -2.19 -15.23
C VAL A 107 -27.96 -1.42 -15.83
N ARG A 108 -29.10 -2.07 -16.09
CA ARG A 108 -30.28 -1.40 -16.66
C ARG A 108 -30.83 -0.35 -15.69
N ALA A 109 -30.99 -0.67 -14.42
CA ALA A 109 -31.45 0.28 -13.40
C ALA A 109 -30.59 1.55 -13.39
N PHE A 110 -29.27 1.43 -13.42
CA PHE A 110 -28.39 2.59 -13.52
C PHE A 110 -28.48 3.28 -14.87
N ILE A 111 -28.49 2.57 -16.00
CA ILE A 111 -28.56 3.21 -17.32
C ILE A 111 -29.86 4.02 -17.48
N ASP A 112 -30.98 3.50 -16.96
CA ASP A 112 -32.31 4.08 -17.09
C ASP A 112 -32.58 5.20 -16.08
N ASP A 113 -31.90 5.22 -14.93
CA ASP A 113 -31.97 6.33 -13.98
C ASP A 113 -31.29 7.59 -14.56
N LYS A 114 -32.09 8.61 -14.90
CA LYS A 114 -31.63 9.90 -15.44
C LYS A 114 -31.47 10.98 -14.37
N SER A 115 -31.67 10.65 -13.10
CA SER A 115 -31.44 11.59 -12.00
C SER A 115 -29.96 12.01 -11.97
N PRO A 116 -29.66 13.26 -11.57
CA PRO A 116 -28.29 13.72 -11.43
C PRO A 116 -27.49 12.90 -10.41
N GLU A 117 -28.16 12.28 -9.42
CA GLU A 117 -27.54 11.45 -8.37
C GLU A 117 -27.48 9.95 -8.71
N ALA A 118 -27.74 9.57 -9.96
CA ALA A 118 -27.87 8.16 -10.34
C ALA A 118 -26.58 7.35 -10.06
N PHE A 119 -25.40 7.95 -10.19
CA PHE A 119 -24.13 7.25 -9.98
C PHE A 119 -23.80 7.15 -8.49
N GLU A 120 -24.05 8.23 -7.75
CA GLU A 120 -23.90 8.34 -6.30
C GLU A 120 -24.72 7.25 -5.60
N LYS A 121 -25.98 7.05 -6.00
CA LYS A 121 -26.82 5.94 -5.49
C LYS A 121 -26.19 4.56 -5.71
N VAL A 122 -25.50 4.35 -6.84
CA VAL A 122 -24.77 3.10 -7.10
C VAL A 122 -23.59 2.98 -6.15
N ILE A 123 -22.80 4.05 -5.99
CA ILE A 123 -21.64 4.07 -5.09
C ILE A 123 -22.08 3.83 -3.64
N ASP A 124 -23.08 4.53 -3.13
CA ASP A 124 -23.59 4.38 -1.76
C ASP A 124 -24.02 2.94 -1.48
N ARG A 125 -24.74 2.32 -2.42
CA ARG A 125 -25.14 0.90 -2.31
C ARG A 125 -23.95 -0.05 -2.27
N LEU A 126 -22.91 0.23 -3.07
CA LEU A 126 -21.72 -0.61 -3.12
C LEU A 126 -20.86 -0.45 -1.86
N LEU A 127 -20.73 0.77 -1.33
CA LEU A 127 -20.04 1.04 -0.07
C LEU A 127 -20.78 0.42 1.12
N ALA A 128 -22.12 0.39 1.10
CA ALA A 128 -22.94 -0.24 2.13
C ALA A 128 -23.01 -1.77 2.04
N SER A 129 -22.38 -2.39 1.04
CA SER A 129 -22.37 -3.84 0.86
C SER A 129 -21.29 -4.49 1.71
N ASP A 130 -21.60 -5.61 2.38
CA ASP A 130 -20.60 -6.38 3.16
C ASP A 130 -19.38 -6.82 2.32
N ARG A 131 -19.57 -6.93 1.00
CA ARG A 131 -18.52 -7.28 0.04
C ARG A 131 -17.46 -6.19 -0.13
N TYR A 132 -17.75 -4.96 0.27
CA TYR A 132 -16.77 -3.87 0.27
C TYR A 132 -15.60 -4.23 1.19
N GLY A 133 -15.90 -4.59 2.44
CA GLY A 133 -14.91 -5.02 3.43
C GLY A 133 -14.21 -6.31 3.04
N GLU A 134 -14.89 -7.26 2.40
CA GLU A 134 -14.25 -8.47 1.85
C GLU A 134 -13.21 -8.12 0.77
N LYS A 135 -13.55 -7.17 -0.13
CA LYS A 135 -12.63 -6.73 -1.17
C LYS A 135 -11.43 -6.00 -0.58
N TRP A 136 -11.68 -4.95 0.20
CA TRP A 136 -10.64 -4.06 0.70
C TRP A 136 -9.82 -4.70 1.81
N GLY A 137 -10.46 -5.54 2.64
CA GLY A 137 -9.78 -6.36 3.62
C GLY A 137 -8.70 -7.25 3.01
N ARG A 138 -8.90 -7.79 1.79
CA ARG A 138 -7.87 -8.59 1.10
C ARG A 138 -6.57 -7.80 0.85
N HIS A 139 -6.68 -6.53 0.50
CA HIS A 139 -5.52 -5.67 0.29
C HIS A 139 -4.81 -5.38 1.61
N TRP A 140 -5.56 -5.13 2.67
CA TRP A 140 -4.98 -4.92 3.99
C TRP A 140 -4.28 -6.18 4.54
N LEU A 141 -4.93 -7.34 4.41
CA LEU A 141 -4.42 -8.62 4.90
C LEU A 141 -3.09 -9.01 4.24
N ASP A 142 -2.86 -8.61 3.00
CA ASP A 142 -1.58 -8.77 2.31
C ASP A 142 -0.47 -7.93 2.98
N LEU A 143 -0.75 -6.66 3.28
CA LEU A 143 0.21 -5.76 3.94
C LEU A 143 0.67 -6.28 5.30
N VAL A 144 -0.28 -6.79 6.09
CA VAL A 144 0.00 -7.33 7.43
C VAL A 144 0.44 -8.80 7.41
N ARG A 145 0.64 -9.38 6.23
CA ARG A 145 1.18 -10.73 6.01
C ARG A 145 0.31 -11.81 6.65
N PHE A 146 -1.00 -11.65 6.55
CA PHE A 146 -1.95 -12.62 7.05
C PHE A 146 -1.74 -13.99 6.38
N ALA A 147 -1.56 -15.01 7.20
CA ALA A 147 -1.52 -16.40 6.77
C ALA A 147 -2.28 -17.29 7.77
N GLU A 148 -2.85 -18.39 7.28
CA GLU A 148 -3.57 -19.37 8.11
C GLU A 148 -2.64 -20.39 8.79
N THR A 149 -1.34 -20.32 8.52
CA THR A 149 -0.30 -21.21 9.05
C THR A 149 0.91 -20.41 9.52
N ASN A 150 1.82 -21.05 10.24
CA ASN A 150 3.01 -20.42 10.81
C ASN A 150 4.05 -19.93 9.80
N GLY A 151 4.00 -20.39 8.55
CA GLY A 151 4.93 -20.01 7.49
C GLY A 151 6.38 -20.47 7.73
N TYR A 152 6.61 -21.47 8.59
CA TYR A 152 7.94 -21.93 8.98
C TYR A 152 7.98 -23.44 9.21
N GLU A 153 8.95 -24.14 8.62
CA GLU A 153 9.26 -25.58 8.77
C GLU A 153 8.07 -26.54 8.98
N ARG A 154 7.60 -26.69 10.23
CA ARG A 154 6.42 -27.52 10.59
C ARG A 154 5.11 -26.99 10.00
N ASP A 155 5.05 -25.68 9.81
CA ASP A 155 3.97 -24.90 9.23
C ASP A 155 2.59 -25.19 9.85
N SER A 156 2.56 -25.29 11.19
CA SER A 156 1.35 -25.54 11.96
C SER A 156 0.26 -24.49 11.69
N ARG A 157 -1.01 -24.91 11.72
CA ARG A 157 -2.16 -24.02 11.49
C ARG A 157 -2.34 -23.02 12.63
N LYS A 158 -2.74 -21.78 12.31
CA LYS A 158 -3.15 -20.76 13.27
C LYS A 158 -4.68 -20.77 13.44
N ASP A 159 -5.20 -21.69 14.25
CA ASP A 159 -6.63 -22.03 14.33
C ASP A 159 -7.61 -20.86 14.56
N LEU A 160 -7.17 -19.80 15.23
CA LEU A 160 -8.01 -18.65 15.57
C LEU A 160 -7.72 -17.39 14.74
N ILE A 161 -6.79 -17.47 13.78
CA ILE A 161 -6.32 -16.28 13.05
C ILE A 161 -7.41 -15.67 12.16
N TRP A 162 -8.38 -16.46 11.71
CA TRP A 162 -9.55 -15.98 10.96
C TRP A 162 -10.32 -14.88 11.69
N LYS A 163 -10.25 -14.80 13.03
CA LYS A 163 -10.85 -13.71 13.80
C LYS A 163 -10.26 -12.35 13.43
N TYR A 164 -8.96 -12.31 13.16
CA TYR A 164 -8.27 -11.11 12.68
C TYR A 164 -8.76 -10.70 11.29
N ARG A 165 -8.88 -11.65 10.36
CA ARG A 165 -9.45 -11.40 9.03
C ARG A 165 -10.85 -10.79 9.14
N ASP A 166 -11.70 -11.40 9.96
CA ASP A 166 -13.08 -10.95 10.12
C ASP A 166 -13.15 -9.58 10.82
N TYR A 167 -12.23 -9.29 11.74
CA TYR A 167 -12.06 -7.95 12.32
C TYR A 167 -11.75 -6.91 11.23
N VAL A 168 -10.78 -7.18 10.35
CA VAL A 168 -10.41 -6.27 9.26
C VAL A 168 -11.60 -6.02 8.33
N ILE A 169 -12.32 -7.08 7.93
CA ILE A 169 -13.51 -6.97 7.07
C ILE A 169 -14.58 -6.09 7.75
N ARG A 170 -14.86 -6.33 9.03
CA ARG A 170 -15.82 -5.52 9.80
C ARG A 170 -15.37 -4.06 9.90
N ALA A 171 -14.10 -3.79 10.15
CA ALA A 171 -13.56 -2.44 10.26
C ALA A 171 -13.78 -1.62 8.98
N PHE A 172 -13.58 -2.23 7.81
CA PHE A 172 -13.89 -1.58 6.52
C PHE A 172 -15.40 -1.35 6.33
N ASN A 173 -16.24 -2.35 6.60
CA ASN A 173 -17.70 -2.22 6.42
C ASN A 173 -18.34 -1.21 7.37
N GLN A 174 -17.74 -0.97 8.54
CA GLN A 174 -18.21 -0.01 9.53
C GLN A 174 -17.64 1.40 9.33
N ASP A 175 -16.83 1.61 8.28
CA ASP A 175 -16.09 2.86 8.07
C ASP A 175 -15.30 3.29 9.32
N LYS A 176 -14.59 2.33 9.94
CA LYS A 176 -13.83 2.59 11.16
C LYS A 176 -12.79 3.68 10.87
N PRO A 177 -12.73 4.76 11.68
CA PRO A 177 -11.74 5.81 11.50
C PRO A 177 -10.33 5.23 11.41
N TYR A 178 -9.58 5.62 10.38
CA TYR A 178 -8.28 5.03 10.07
C TYR A 178 -7.31 5.11 11.26
N ASN A 179 -7.32 6.22 12.00
CA ASN A 179 -6.53 6.37 13.23
C ASN A 179 -6.88 5.31 14.29
N ARG A 180 -8.17 5.03 14.50
CA ARG A 180 -8.63 4.00 15.45
C ARG A 180 -8.25 2.61 14.96
N PHE A 181 -8.44 2.33 13.67
CA PHE A 181 -8.06 1.05 13.06
C PHE A 181 -6.56 0.74 13.21
N ILE A 182 -5.68 1.73 13.02
CA ILE A 182 -4.24 1.56 13.27
C ILE A 182 -3.96 1.35 14.76
N MET A 183 -4.52 2.19 15.64
CA MET A 183 -4.27 2.10 17.09
C MET A 183 -4.69 0.75 17.67
N GLU A 184 -5.82 0.20 17.24
CA GLU A 184 -6.27 -1.12 17.68
C GLU A 184 -5.28 -2.23 17.28
N GLN A 185 -4.68 -2.16 16.10
CA GLN A 185 -3.72 -3.18 15.65
C GLN A 185 -2.38 -3.10 16.39
N LEU A 186 -1.92 -1.89 16.71
CA LEU A 186 -0.63 -1.67 17.40
C LEU A 186 -0.73 -1.75 18.93
N ALA A 187 -1.86 -1.38 19.51
CA ALA A 187 -1.98 -1.22 20.97
C ALA A 187 -3.41 -1.47 21.49
N GLY A 188 -4.24 -2.24 20.77
CA GLY A 188 -5.65 -2.44 21.11
C GLY A 188 -5.94 -3.07 22.47
N ASP A 189 -5.00 -3.80 23.05
CA ASP A 189 -5.06 -4.37 24.41
C ASP A 189 -4.70 -3.37 25.51
N GLU A 190 -3.98 -2.30 25.15
CA GLU A 190 -3.58 -1.19 26.01
C GLU A 190 -4.54 0.01 25.93
N LEU A 191 -5.53 -0.03 25.04
CA LEU A 191 -6.53 1.04 24.93
C LEU A 191 -7.40 1.12 26.20
N PRO A 192 -7.70 2.33 26.71
CA PRO A 192 -8.51 2.50 27.91
C PRO A 192 -9.96 2.00 27.72
N ASP A 193 -10.44 2.02 26.48
CA ASP A 193 -11.76 1.54 26.04
C ASP A 193 -11.67 0.19 25.30
N ARG A 194 -10.66 -0.63 25.60
CA ARG A 194 -10.46 -1.92 24.91
C ARG A 194 -11.69 -2.80 24.96
N ASP A 195 -11.93 -3.50 23.87
CA ASP A 195 -13.00 -4.47 23.71
C ASP A 195 -12.48 -5.74 23.02
N ALA A 196 -13.39 -6.65 22.67
CA ALA A 196 -13.01 -7.89 22.01
C ALA A 196 -12.40 -7.66 20.61
N ASP A 197 -12.81 -6.62 19.89
CA ASP A 197 -12.31 -6.30 18.55
C ASP A 197 -10.92 -5.68 18.65
N SER A 198 -10.69 -4.74 19.59
CA SER A 198 -9.37 -4.15 19.80
C SER A 198 -8.34 -5.18 20.28
N ILE A 199 -8.74 -6.13 21.14
CA ILE A 199 -7.87 -7.26 21.54
C ILE A 199 -7.64 -8.23 20.36
N THR A 200 -8.64 -8.43 19.49
CA THR A 200 -8.45 -9.25 18.29
C THR A 200 -7.47 -8.60 17.32
N ALA A 201 -7.52 -7.27 17.20
CA ALA A 201 -6.66 -6.47 16.33
C ALA A 201 -5.18 -6.54 16.74
N THR A 202 -4.85 -6.63 18.04
CA THR A 202 -3.46 -6.86 18.47
C THR A 202 -2.90 -8.23 18.07
N GLY A 203 -3.76 -9.12 17.57
CA GLY A 203 -3.35 -10.30 16.81
C GLY A 203 -2.43 -9.99 15.62
N PHE A 204 -2.31 -8.73 15.19
CA PHE A 204 -1.32 -8.23 14.22
C PHE A 204 0.08 -8.79 14.48
N TYR A 205 0.54 -8.76 15.75
CA TYR A 205 1.87 -9.25 16.11
C TYR A 205 2.06 -10.75 15.87
N ARG A 206 0.97 -11.52 15.72
CA ARG A 206 1.00 -12.98 15.54
C ARG A 206 0.87 -13.44 14.09
N LEU A 207 0.68 -12.51 13.14
CA LEU A 207 0.41 -12.82 11.73
C LEU A 207 1.63 -13.35 10.98
N GLY A 208 2.81 -12.82 11.30
CA GLY A 208 4.06 -13.19 10.63
C GLY A 208 4.51 -14.62 10.87
N ILE A 209 5.68 -14.90 10.30
CA ILE A 209 6.38 -16.18 10.44
C ILE A 209 6.57 -16.51 11.91
N TRP A 210 6.34 -17.76 12.28
CA TRP A 210 6.54 -18.23 13.64
C TRP A 210 7.22 -19.58 13.68
N ASP A 211 8.40 -19.60 14.29
CA ASP A 211 9.08 -20.82 14.67
C ASP A 211 8.51 -21.33 16.01
N ASP A 212 7.77 -22.45 15.96
CA ASP A 212 7.17 -23.06 17.14
C ASP A 212 8.12 -23.98 17.91
N GLU A 213 9.29 -24.31 17.34
CA GLU A 213 10.31 -25.15 17.97
C GLU A 213 11.74 -24.66 17.65
N PRO A 214 12.08 -23.41 18.03
CA PRO A 214 13.37 -22.83 17.66
C PRO A 214 14.54 -23.55 18.32
N ALA A 215 15.49 -23.99 17.50
CA ALA A 215 16.76 -24.55 17.96
C ALA A 215 17.58 -23.51 18.75
N ASP A 216 17.55 -22.25 18.30
CA ASP A 216 18.13 -21.10 19.00
C ASP A 216 17.01 -20.10 19.33
N ARG A 217 16.61 -20.09 20.60
CA ARG A 217 15.50 -19.26 21.09
C ARG A 217 15.81 -17.77 21.07
N GLU A 218 17.09 -17.40 21.24
CA GLU A 218 17.50 -16.00 21.26
C GLU A 218 17.49 -15.42 19.85
N LEU A 219 18.08 -16.15 18.89
CA LEU A 219 18.01 -15.79 17.48
C LEU A 219 16.56 -15.70 16.98
N ALA A 220 15.71 -16.67 17.33
CA ALA A 220 14.30 -16.68 16.95
C ALA A 220 13.53 -15.46 17.50
N ARG A 221 13.80 -15.06 18.75
CA ARG A 221 13.22 -13.86 19.35
C ARG A 221 13.60 -12.61 18.57
N TYR A 222 14.88 -12.42 18.25
CA TYR A 222 15.33 -11.24 17.52
C TYR A 222 14.83 -11.21 16.08
N ASN A 223 14.75 -12.36 15.39
CA ASN A 223 14.13 -12.44 14.07
C ASN A 223 12.64 -12.06 14.10
N TYR A 224 11.91 -12.47 15.14
CA TYR A 224 10.51 -12.09 15.32
C TYR A 224 10.33 -10.58 15.56
N LEU A 225 11.18 -9.97 16.40
CA LEU A 225 11.14 -8.52 16.66
C LEU A 225 11.51 -7.71 15.41
N ASP A 226 12.56 -8.11 14.69
CA ASP A 226 12.97 -7.53 13.39
C ASP A 226 11.83 -7.55 12.37
N ASP A 227 11.13 -8.68 12.30
CA ASP A 227 10.05 -8.89 11.35
C ASP A 227 8.80 -8.05 11.70
N ILE A 228 8.46 -7.93 12.99
CA ILE A 228 7.40 -7.01 13.46
C ILE A 228 7.75 -5.57 13.13
N LEU A 229 8.98 -5.14 13.43
CA LEU A 229 9.44 -3.78 13.19
C LEU A 229 9.34 -3.43 11.70
N ARG A 230 9.87 -4.31 10.85
CA ARG A 230 9.85 -4.11 9.40
C ARG A 230 8.43 -4.00 8.87
N THR A 231 7.55 -4.89 9.28
CA THR A 231 6.14 -4.90 8.85
C THR A 231 5.40 -3.66 9.34
N THR A 232 5.65 -3.25 10.58
CA THR A 232 5.07 -2.03 11.14
C THR A 232 5.49 -0.80 10.35
N GLY A 233 6.78 -0.66 10.05
CA GLY A 233 7.32 0.44 9.26
C GLY A 233 6.77 0.47 7.83
N GLU A 234 6.76 -0.68 7.16
CA GLU A 234 6.27 -0.79 5.78
C GLU A 234 4.77 -0.54 5.68
N THR A 235 3.98 -1.10 6.59
CA THR A 235 2.51 -1.04 6.54
C THR A 235 1.95 0.31 6.99
N PHE A 236 2.41 0.83 8.13
CA PHE A 236 1.80 2.01 8.76
C PHE A 236 2.50 3.31 8.42
N LEU A 237 3.81 3.27 8.15
CA LEU A 237 4.59 4.46 7.81
C LEU A 237 4.88 4.54 6.30
N GLY A 238 4.69 3.45 5.55
CA GLY A 238 5.07 3.38 4.13
C GLY A 238 6.58 3.46 3.93
N MET A 239 7.38 3.06 4.93
CA MET A 239 8.83 3.20 4.95
C MET A 239 9.54 1.84 4.99
N THR A 240 10.57 1.67 4.18
CA THR A 240 11.37 0.44 4.12
C THR A 240 12.43 0.37 5.22
N ILE A 241 12.00 0.54 6.46
CA ILE A 241 12.87 0.65 7.66
C ILE A 241 13.85 -0.53 7.78
N GLY A 242 13.49 -1.70 7.26
CA GLY A 242 14.32 -2.91 7.24
C GLY A 242 15.73 -2.73 6.65
N CYS A 243 15.95 -1.76 5.72
CA CYS A 243 17.31 -1.50 5.24
C CYS A 243 18.26 -1.05 6.37
N ALA A 244 17.71 -0.42 7.41
CA ALA A 244 18.49 0.10 8.52
C ALA A 244 19.06 -0.99 9.46
N ARG A 245 18.69 -2.26 9.25
CA ARG A 245 19.17 -3.40 10.03
C ARG A 245 20.70 -3.52 10.01
N CYS A 246 21.32 -3.34 8.84
CA CYS A 246 22.75 -3.60 8.65
C CYS A 246 23.62 -2.34 8.55
N HIS A 247 23.03 -1.19 8.21
CA HIS A 247 23.69 0.10 8.03
C HIS A 247 22.63 1.22 8.11
N ASP A 248 22.97 2.50 8.20
CA ASP A 248 21.94 3.56 8.16
C ASP A 248 21.16 3.51 6.83
N HIS A 249 19.86 3.86 6.86
CA HIS A 249 19.00 3.72 5.70
C HIS A 249 19.52 4.52 4.49
N LYS A 250 19.49 3.90 3.31
CA LYS A 250 20.17 4.38 2.10
C LYS A 250 19.67 5.74 1.57
N ILE A 251 18.39 6.04 1.81
CA ILE A 251 17.73 7.24 1.26
C ILE A 251 16.85 7.99 2.27
N ASP A 252 16.58 7.39 3.42
CA ASP A 252 15.68 7.95 4.42
C ASP A 252 16.52 8.24 5.68
N PRO A 253 16.16 9.25 6.49
CA PRO A 253 16.94 9.67 7.64
C PRO A 253 16.69 8.76 8.85
N ILE A 254 16.93 7.45 8.70
CA ILE A 254 16.80 6.45 9.76
C ILE A 254 18.18 5.83 10.01
N SER A 255 18.70 6.02 11.22
CA SER A 255 19.99 5.43 11.58
C SER A 255 19.81 3.97 11.99
N GLN A 256 20.87 3.18 11.85
CA GLN A 256 20.92 1.83 12.40
C GLN A 256 20.69 1.85 13.92
N LYS A 257 21.18 2.88 14.61
CA LYS A 257 20.94 3.04 16.04
C LYS A 257 19.45 3.21 16.37
N ASP A 258 18.74 4.02 15.60
CA ASP A 258 17.29 4.21 15.78
C ASP A 258 16.54 2.91 15.50
N TYR A 259 16.95 2.18 14.44
CA TYR A 259 16.42 0.85 14.12
C TYR A 259 16.48 -0.10 15.33
N TYR A 260 17.66 -0.26 15.94
CA TYR A 260 17.82 -1.15 17.09
C TYR A 260 17.23 -0.60 18.39
N SER A 261 16.95 0.71 18.48
CA SER A 261 16.28 1.31 19.66
C SER A 261 14.77 1.02 19.70
N MET A 262 14.21 0.49 18.62
CA MET A 262 12.80 0.11 18.50
C MET A 262 12.55 -1.40 18.72
N LEU A 263 13.59 -2.21 18.92
CA LEU A 263 13.52 -3.65 19.22
C LEU A 263 13.50 -3.91 20.73
#